data_AF-A0A3B8VQN0-F1
#
_entry.id   AF-A0A3B8VQN0-F1
#
_cell.length_a   1.000
_cell.length_b   1.000
_cell.length_c   1.000
_cell.angle_alpha   90.00
_cell.angle_beta   90.00
_cell.angle_gamma   90.00
#
_symmetry.space_group_name_H-M   'P 1'
#
loop_
_entity.id
_entity.type
_entity.pdbx_description
1 polymer ?
#
loop_
_entity_poly.entity_id
_entity_poly.type
_entity_poly.pdbx_seq_one_letter_code
_entity_poly.pdbx_strand_id
1 'polypeptide(L)' 'MHLGTQFSPRSDEDLRVFAQLGIEHICGYPPGTQKNWTAENLTRYREHIESFGITVDVIPLPLSSHEISK' A
#
# COMPACT_ATOMS: atom_id res chain seq x y z
N MET A 1 -10.66 -14.64 9.04
CA MET A 1 -10.59 -13.24 9.53
C MET A 1 -9.18 -12.78 9.25
N HIS A 2 -9.00 -11.62 8.60
CA HIS A 2 -7.69 -11.13 8.19
C HIS A 2 -7.30 -9.91 9.03
N LEU A 3 -6.03 -9.83 9.45
CA LEU A 3 -5.47 -8.67 10.15
C LEU A 3 -4.72 -7.79 9.16
N GLY A 4 -5.03 -6.49 9.15
CA GLY A 4 -4.37 -5.54 8.27
C GLY A 4 -4.14 -4.16 8.88
N THR A 5 -3.36 -3.33 8.17
CA THR A 5 -3.02 -1.97 8.61
C THR A 5 -3.06 -0.95 7.47
N GLN A 6 -3.31 0.31 7.83
CA GLN A 6 -3.22 1.49 6.96
C GLN A 6 -1.94 2.30 7.24
N PHE A 7 -0.96 1.71 7.92
CA PHE A 7 0.32 2.37 8.13
C PHE A 7 1.21 2.18 6.90
N SER A 8 1.70 3.28 6.33
CA SER A 8 2.63 3.21 5.20
C SER A 8 3.99 2.66 5.66
N PRO A 9 4.46 1.52 5.13
CA PRO A 9 5.80 1.05 5.42
C PRO A 9 6.83 2.07 4.89
N ARG A 10 7.86 2.36 5.70
CA ARG A 10 8.93 3.31 5.36
C ARG A 10 10.14 2.62 4.75
N SER A 11 10.26 1.31 4.98
CA SER A 11 11.30 0.44 4.46
C SER A 11 10.85 -1.02 4.50
N ASP A 12 11.66 -1.91 3.92
CA ASP A 12 11.45 -3.36 3.98
C ASP A 12 11.55 -3.92 5.42
N GLU A 13 12.18 -3.18 6.35
CA GLU A 13 12.19 -3.58 7.78
C GLU A 13 10.79 -3.46 8.39
N ASP A 14 10.03 -2.41 8.04
CA ASP A 14 8.64 -2.28 8.52
C ASP A 14 7.79 -3.46 8.02
N LEU A 15 7.98 -3.91 6.77
CA LEU A 15 7.27 -5.07 6.20
C LEU A 15 7.63 -6.37 6.94
N ARG A 16 8.89 -6.58 7.30
CA ARG A 16 9.30 -7.75 8.11
C ARG A 16 8.69 -7.70 9.50
N VAL A 17 8.65 -6.54 10.14
CA VAL A 17 8.00 -6.35 11.44
C VAL A 17 6.50 -6.62 11.35
N PHE A 18 5.83 -6.16 10.29
CA PHE A 18 4.41 -6.44 10.06
C PHE A 18 4.14 -7.94 9.99
N ALA A 19 4.90 -8.67 9.18
CA ALA A 19 4.77 -10.12 9.08
C ALA A 19 4.99 -10.81 10.45
N GLN A 20 5.98 -10.38 11.23
CA GLN A 20 6.23 -10.92 12.58
C GLN A 20 5.09 -10.65 13.58
N LEU A 21 4.35 -9.55 13.40
CA LEU A 21 3.18 -9.20 14.21
C LEU A 21 1.89 -9.88 13.71
N GLY A 22 1.96 -10.73 12.69
CA GLY A 22 0.81 -11.41 12.11
C GLY A 22 -0.06 -10.52 11.21
N ILE A 23 0.47 -9.38 10.75
CA ILE A 23 -0.21 -8.56 9.75
C ILE A 23 -0.01 -9.22 8.39
N GLU A 24 -1.12 -9.56 7.74
CA GLU A 24 -1.15 -10.25 6.46
C GLU A 24 -1.61 -9.32 5.32
N HIS A 25 -2.21 -8.17 5.64
CA HIS A 25 -2.85 -7.27 4.69
C HIS A 25 -2.49 -5.80 4.92
N ILE A 26 -2.31 -5.01 3.85
CA ILE A 26 -2.05 -3.56 3.95
C ILE A 26 -2.82 -2.74 2.92
N CYS A 27 -2.98 -1.45 3.23
CA CYS A 27 -3.12 -0.43 2.20
C CYS A 27 -1.76 -0.19 1.51
N GLY A 28 -1.76 -0.13 0.19
CA GLY A 28 -0.58 0.16 -0.62
C GLY A 28 -0.32 1.67 -0.73
N TYR A 29 0.94 2.04 -0.69
CA TYR A 29 1.49 3.39 -0.89
C TYR A 29 2.57 3.35 -1.98
N PRO A 30 2.19 3.20 -3.26
CA PRO A 30 3.17 3.15 -4.35
C PRO A 30 3.98 4.44 -4.40
N PRO A 31 5.30 4.37 -4.66
CA PRO A 31 6.14 5.55 -4.71
C PRO A 31 5.78 6.46 -5.90
N GLY A 32 6.10 7.75 -5.74
CA GLY A 32 5.89 8.75 -6.78
C GLY A 32 4.46 9.27 -6.86
N THR A 33 4.21 10.14 -7.86
CA THR A 33 2.89 10.72 -8.08
C THR A 33 1.99 9.76 -8.86
N GLN A 34 0.69 9.80 -8.58
CA GLN A 34 -0.32 9.00 -9.27
C GLN A 34 -0.35 9.22 -10.79
N LYS A 35 0.16 10.37 -11.28
CA LYS A 35 0.28 10.68 -12.72
C LYS A 35 1.26 9.75 -13.44
N ASN A 36 2.21 9.17 -12.71
CA ASN A 36 3.24 8.29 -13.25
C ASN A 36 2.92 6.81 -13.01
N TRP A 37 1.78 6.49 -12.42
CA TRP A 37 1.39 5.10 -12.19
C TRP A 37 1.05 4.43 -13.50
N THR A 38 1.66 3.27 -13.73
CA THR A 38 1.41 2.38 -14.85
C THR A 38 1.07 1.01 -14.30
N ALA A 39 0.39 0.18 -15.09
CA ALA A 39 0.13 -1.20 -14.69
C ALA A 39 1.42 -1.94 -14.31
N GLU A 40 2.51 -1.70 -15.04
CA GLU A 40 3.83 -2.31 -14.79
C GLU A 40 4.41 -1.90 -13.42
N ASN A 41 4.45 -0.61 -13.10
CA ASN A 41 5.07 -0.18 -11.84
C ASN A 41 4.23 -0.50 -10.61
N LEU A 42 2.89 -0.49 -10.74
CA LEU A 42 1.99 -0.95 -9.70
C LEU A 42 2.10 -2.46 -9.48
N THR A 43 2.30 -3.23 -10.55
CA THR A 43 2.53 -4.68 -10.46
C THR A 43 3.83 -4.97 -9.74
N ARG A 44 4.94 -4.31 -10.12
CA ARG A 44 6.23 -4.45 -9.42
C ARG A 44 6.14 -4.06 -7.95
N TYR A 45 5.41 -2.98 -7.63
CA TYR A 45 5.17 -2.56 -6.25
C TYR A 45 4.44 -3.65 -5.45
N ARG A 46 3.36 -4.21 -6.01
CA ARG A 46 2.61 -5.30 -5.38
C ARG A 46 3.49 -6.53 -5.17
N GLU A 47 4.21 -6.98 -6.19
CA GLU A 47 5.09 -8.16 -6.13
C GLU A 47 6.20 -7.99 -5.09
N HIS A 48 6.77 -6.79 -4.97
CA HIS A 48 7.75 -6.48 -3.92
C HIS A 48 7.18 -6.71 -2.52
N ILE A 49 5.97 -6.22 -2.25
CA ILE A 49 5.32 -6.37 -0.94
C ILE A 49 4.89 -7.81 -0.67
N GLU A 50 4.31 -8.47 -1.68
CA GLU A 50 3.91 -9.87 -1.61
C GLU A 50 5.10 -10.82 -1.36
N SER A 51 6.33 -10.41 -1.72
CA SER A 51 7.56 -11.15 -1.39
C SER A 51 7.83 -11.27 0.12
N PHE A 52 7.21 -10.42 0.95
CA PHE A 52 7.27 -10.49 2.42
C PHE A 52 6.13 -11.32 3.03
N GLY A 53 5.25 -11.92 2.21
CA GLY A 53 4.07 -12.65 2.66
C GLY A 53 2.89 -11.74 3.04
N ILE A 54 2.87 -10.51 2.53
CA ILE A 54 1.84 -9.50 2.82
C ILE A 54 1.06 -9.17 1.55
N THR A 55 -0.27 -9.11 1.64
CA THR A 55 -1.15 -8.76 0.53
C THR A 55 -1.45 -7.26 0.49
N VAL A 56 -1.42 -6.66 -0.70
CA VAL A 56 -1.90 -5.29 -0.91
C VAL A 56 -3.38 -5.34 -1.31
N ASP A 57 -4.27 -4.90 -0.41
CA ASP A 57 -5.72 -4.98 -0.65
C ASP A 57 -6.26 -3.78 -1.44
N VAL A 58 -5.74 -2.58 -1.16
CA VAL A 58 -6.22 -1.34 -1.75
C VAL A 58 -5.10 -0.31 -1.81
N ILE A 59 -5.10 0.54 -2.83
CA ILE A 59 -4.29 1.75 -2.88
C ILE A 59 -5.24 2.94 -2.69
N PRO A 60 -5.06 3.79 -1.66
CA PRO A 60 -5.88 4.96 -1.48
C PRO A 60 -5.59 5.95 -2.61
N LEU A 61 -6.64 6.40 -3.30
CA LEU A 61 -6.51 7.43 -4.31
C LEU A 61 -6.18 8.77 -3.64
N PRO A 62 -5.16 9.51 -4.13
CA PRO A 62 -4.83 10.83 -3.61
C PRO A 62 -5.85 11.87 -4.10
N LEU A 63 -7.06 11.79 -3.55
CA LEU A 63 -8.15 12.72 -3.82
C LEU A 63 -8.15 13.81 -2.75
N SER A 64 -8.00 15.06 -3.18
CA SER A 64 -8.23 16.20 -2.29
C SER A 64 -9.73 16.34 -2.06
N SER A 65 -10.13 16.55 -0.81
CA SER A 65 -11.50 16.96 -0.50
C SER A 65 -11.74 18.33 -1.13
N HIS A 66 -12.75 18.44 -1.99
CA HIS A 66 -13.20 19.70 -2.57
C HIS A 66 -14.62 19.94 -2.09
N GLU A 67 -14.86 21.09 -1.47
CA GLU A 67 -16.19 21.51 -1.10
C GLU A 67 -17.04 21.72 -2.38
N ILE A 68 -18.27 21.21 -2.39
CA ILE A 68 -19.24 21.40 -3.48
C ILE A 68 -20.30 22.43 -3.06
N SER A 69 -19.87 23.51 -2.39
CA SER A 69 -20.79 24.58 -1.99
C SER A 69 -21.21 25.39 -3.23
N LYS A 70 -22.48 25.84 -3.23
CA LYS A 70 -23.09 26.66 -4.29
C LYS A 70 -23.12 28.12 -3.90
#